data_AF-A0A954T7M8-F1
#
_entry.id   AF-A0A954T7M8-F1
#
_cell.length_a   1.000
_cell.length_b   1.000
_cell.length_c   1.000
_cell.angle_alpha   90.00
_cell.angle_beta   90.00
_cell.angle_gamma   90.00
#
_symmetry.space_group_name_H-M   'P 1'
#
loop_
_entity.id
_entity.type
_entity.pdbx_description
1 polymer ?
#
loop_
_entity_poly.entity_id
_entity_poly.type
_entity_poly.pdbx_seq_one_letter_code
_entity_poly.pdbx_strand_id
1 'polypeptide(L)'
;MAPDWRRFVASWLLSLCFIIYGCGYPEVSSTTYELSQALYSACNRRSDEQLLKVFEVMNSKRAAGEISDREFEWLRAIIEQARAGEWGDAQAEVRNLMNDQVKH
;
A
#
# COMPACT_ATOMS: atom_id res chain seq x y z
N MET A 1 -4.14 -40.31 28.98
CA MET A 1 -4.21 -38.84 29.00
C MET A 1 -3.43 -38.36 27.79
N ALA A 2 -4.12 -38.06 26.69
CA ALA A 2 -3.46 -37.62 25.46
C ALA A 2 -3.07 -36.14 25.60
N PRO A 3 -1.90 -35.69 25.14
CA PRO A 3 -1.52 -34.28 25.22
C PRO A 3 -2.39 -33.43 24.28
N ASP A 4 -2.94 -32.34 24.81
CA ASP A 4 -3.82 -31.42 24.10
C ASP A 4 -3.03 -30.56 23.09
N TRP A 5 -2.59 -31.14 21.98
CA TRP A 5 -1.81 -30.46 20.93
C TRP A 5 -2.51 -29.22 20.33
N ARG A 6 -3.82 -29.09 20.53
CA ARG A 6 -4.66 -27.97 20.08
C ARG A 6 -4.31 -26.62 20.72
N ARG A 7 -3.63 -26.60 21.88
CA ARG A 7 -3.24 -25.36 22.56
C ARG A 7 -1.93 -24.76 22.04
N PHE A 8 -1.09 -25.56 21.39
CA PHE A 8 0.18 -25.08 20.84
C PHE A 8 0.05 -24.50 19.42
N VAL A 9 -0.92 -24.98 18.63
CA VAL A 9 -1.16 -24.45 17.27
C VAL A 9 -1.81 -23.06 17.30
N ALA A 10 -2.68 -22.80 18.28
CA ALA A 10 -3.38 -21.52 18.40
C ALA A 10 -2.47 -20.35 18.86
N SER A 11 -1.29 -20.63 19.40
CA SER A 11 -0.39 -19.60 19.94
C SER A 11 0.75 -19.22 19.00
N TRP A 12 0.90 -19.89 17.85
CA TRP A 12 1.90 -19.55 16.82
C TRP A 12 1.32 -18.79 15.62
N LEU A 13 -0.01 -18.72 15.48
CA LEU A 13 -0.70 -17.91 14.45
C LEU A 13 -0.88 -16.44 14.84
N LEU A 14 -0.43 -16.04 16.04
CA LEU A 14 -0.32 -14.64 16.45
C LEU A 14 1.05 -14.03 16.13
N SER A 15 1.97 -14.81 15.55
CA SER A 15 3.19 -14.31 14.95
C SER A 15 2.87 -13.79 13.54
N LEU A 16 3.37 -12.58 13.22
CA LEU A 16 3.61 -12.05 11.87
C LEU A 16 2.65 -10.98 11.30
N CYS A 17 2.04 -10.10 12.10
CA CYS A 17 1.34 -8.90 11.55
C CYS A 17 1.86 -7.54 12.06
N PHE A 18 2.96 -7.49 12.82
CA PHE A 18 3.48 -6.23 13.40
C PHE A 18 4.93 -5.93 13.00
N ILE A 19 5.32 -6.24 11.77
CA ILE A 19 6.67 -5.88 11.28
C ILE A 19 6.52 -5.18 9.93
N ILE A 20 6.37 -3.85 9.97
CA ILE A 20 6.89 -2.83 9.02
C ILE A 20 6.05 -1.53 9.01
N TYR A 21 5.97 -0.85 10.15
CA TYR A 21 5.73 0.61 10.17
C TYR A 21 6.91 1.20 10.93
N GLY A 22 7.96 1.67 10.25
CA GLY A 22 9.12 2.10 11.04
C GLY A 22 10.28 2.83 10.35
N CYS A 23 10.25 3.02 9.05
CA CYS A 23 11.08 4.01 8.35
C CYS A 23 10.21 4.48 7.19
N GLY A 24 9.98 5.79 7.05
CA GLY A 24 9.18 6.35 5.97
C GLY A 24 9.61 5.88 4.58
N TYR A 25 8.83 6.24 3.58
CA TYR A 25 9.13 5.89 2.21
C TYR A 25 10.46 6.51 1.77
N PRO A 26 11.34 5.75 1.11
CA PRO A 26 12.51 6.34 0.48
C PRO A 26 12.08 7.25 -0.68
N GLU A 27 13.05 7.91 -1.30
CA GLU A 27 12.80 8.73 -2.48
C GLU A 27 12.16 7.90 -3.60
N VAL A 28 11.10 8.44 -4.18
CA VAL A 28 10.35 7.83 -5.29
C VAL A 28 10.50 8.66 -6.57
N SER A 29 10.20 8.06 -7.71
CA SER A 29 10.15 8.74 -8.98
C SER A 29 9.04 9.80 -9.02
N SER A 30 9.18 10.80 -9.90
CA SER A 30 8.12 11.78 -10.15
C SER A 30 6.82 11.10 -10.60
N THR A 31 6.92 10.05 -11.41
CA THR A 31 5.78 9.24 -11.87
C THR A 31 5.06 8.57 -10.70
N THR A 32 5.80 8.01 -9.73
CA THR A 32 5.23 7.45 -8.50
C THR A 32 4.53 8.53 -7.67
N TYR A 33 5.10 9.74 -7.58
CA TYR A 33 4.49 10.85 -6.87
C TYR A 33 3.18 11.33 -7.53
N GLU A 34 3.14 11.46 -8.86
CA GLU A 34 1.92 11.79 -9.61
C GLU A 34 0.83 10.72 -9.46
N LEU A 35 1.21 9.43 -9.55
CA LEU A 35 0.31 8.31 -9.29
C LEU A 35 -0.23 8.36 -7.85
N SER A 36 0.59 8.75 -6.88
CA SER A 36 0.19 8.93 -5.48
C SER A 36 -0.85 10.03 -5.33
N GLN A 37 -0.74 11.15 -6.05
CA GLN A 37 -1.78 12.20 -6.02
C GLN A 37 -3.12 11.69 -6.57
N ALA A 38 -3.08 10.96 -7.68
CA ALA A 38 -4.28 10.36 -8.27
C ALA A 38 -4.90 9.33 -7.32
N LEU A 39 -4.07 8.48 -6.71
CA LEU A 39 -4.48 7.49 -5.73
C LEU A 39 -5.10 8.13 -4.48
N TYR A 40 -4.49 9.22 -3.97
CA TYR A 40 -5.03 9.98 -2.85
C TYR A 40 -6.44 10.51 -3.15
N SER A 41 -6.66 11.06 -4.35
CA SER A 41 -8.01 11.49 -4.78
C SER A 41 -8.99 10.32 -4.86
N ALA A 42 -8.56 9.17 -5.39
CA ALA A 42 -9.40 7.97 -5.48
C ALA A 42 -9.82 7.46 -4.10
N CYS A 43 -8.87 7.37 -3.15
CA CYS A 43 -9.14 6.99 -1.76
C CYS A 43 -10.06 8.00 -1.06
N ASN A 44 -9.78 9.30 -1.22
CA ASN A 44 -10.58 10.36 -0.60
C ASN A 44 -12.04 10.38 -1.10
N ARG A 45 -12.26 10.05 -2.38
CA ARG A 45 -13.60 9.93 -2.98
C ARG A 45 -14.24 8.56 -2.80
N ARG A 46 -13.50 7.58 -2.24
CA ARG A 46 -13.90 6.17 -2.15
C ARG A 46 -14.39 5.62 -3.49
N SER A 47 -13.64 5.89 -4.56
CA SER A 47 -14.04 5.59 -5.93
C SER A 47 -13.29 4.37 -6.46
N ASP A 48 -13.97 3.22 -6.50
CA ASP A 48 -13.44 1.99 -7.09
C ASP A 48 -13.08 2.17 -8.57
N GLU A 49 -13.87 2.95 -9.31
CA GLU A 49 -13.59 3.28 -10.72
C GLU A 49 -12.26 4.02 -10.87
N GLN A 50 -11.98 4.99 -10.00
CA GLN A 50 -10.70 5.72 -10.02
C GLN A 50 -9.55 4.83 -9.54
N LEU A 51 -9.76 3.97 -8.53
CA LEU A 51 -8.75 2.99 -8.14
C LEU A 51 -8.36 2.06 -9.28
N LEU A 52 -9.33 1.56 -10.04
CA LEU A 52 -9.08 0.70 -11.19
C LEU A 52 -8.26 1.43 -12.25
N LYS A 53 -8.63 2.66 -12.60
CA LYS A 53 -7.88 3.50 -13.55
C LYS A 53 -6.44 3.73 -13.09
N VAL A 54 -6.24 4.08 -11.82
CA VAL A 54 -4.89 4.27 -11.26
C VAL A 54 -4.09 2.97 -11.34
N PHE A 55 -4.70 1.82 -11.02
CA PHE A 55 -4.05 0.52 -11.12
C PHE A 55 -3.64 0.16 -12.56
N GLU A 56 -4.49 0.45 -13.54
CA GLU A 56 -4.17 0.24 -14.96
C GLU A 56 -3.01 1.12 -15.42
N VAL A 57 -3.01 2.41 -15.07
CA VAL A 57 -1.90 3.32 -15.37
C VAL A 57 -0.62 2.84 -14.70
N MET A 58 -0.68 2.43 -13.43
CA MET A 58 0.45 1.91 -12.68
C MET A 58 1.08 0.68 -13.37
N ASN A 59 0.28 -0.26 -13.88
CA ASN A 59 0.79 -1.42 -14.64
C ASN A 59 1.50 -0.99 -15.93
N SER A 60 0.92 -0.05 -16.67
CA SER A 60 1.52 0.51 -17.90
C SER A 60 2.87 1.17 -17.60
N LYS A 61 2.92 1.99 -16.54
CA LYS A 61 4.14 2.70 -16.10
C LYS A 61 5.24 1.76 -15.63
N ARG A 62 4.89 0.70 -14.91
CA ARG A 62 5.85 -0.36 -14.54
C ARG A 62 6.39 -1.08 -15.77
N ALA A 63 5.52 -1.47 -16.70
CA ALA A 63 5.93 -2.15 -17.94
C ALA A 63 6.85 -1.28 -18.80
N ALA A 64 6.68 0.05 -18.75
CA ALA A 64 7.55 1.03 -19.40
C ALA A 64 8.85 1.33 -18.63
N GLY A 65 9.03 0.80 -17.41
CA GLY A 65 10.18 1.08 -16.55
C GLY A 65 10.19 2.47 -15.91
N GLU A 66 9.06 3.18 -15.92
CA GLU A 66 8.93 4.52 -15.33
C GLU A 66 8.74 4.51 -13.81
N ILE A 67 8.33 3.36 -13.26
CA ILE A 67 8.32 3.08 -11.82
C ILE A 67 8.98 1.73 -11.58
N SER A 68 9.71 1.62 -10.47
CA SER A 68 10.34 0.37 -10.06
C SER A 68 9.32 -0.65 -9.55
N ASP A 69 9.73 -1.92 -9.50
CA ASP A 69 8.93 -2.98 -8.88
C ASP A 69 8.58 -2.65 -7.43
N ARG A 70 9.50 -2.02 -6.69
CA ARG A 70 9.28 -1.68 -5.29
C ARG A 70 8.23 -0.59 -5.11
N GLU A 71 8.29 0.46 -5.92
CA GLU A 71 7.28 1.52 -5.92
C GLU A 71 5.90 1.01 -6.33
N PHE A 72 5.86 0.14 -7.33
CA PHE A 72 4.63 -0.54 -7.72
C PHE A 72 4.02 -1.32 -6.56
N GLU A 73 4.83 -2.09 -5.82
CA GLU A 73 4.33 -2.88 -4.69
C GLU A 73 3.79 -2.00 -3.56
N TRP A 74 4.39 -0.83 -3.30
CA TRP A 74 3.86 0.13 -2.34
C TRP A 74 2.50 0.68 -2.74
N LEU A 75 2.37 1.18 -3.99
CA LEU A 75 1.11 1.70 -4.51
C LEU A 75 0.04 0.60 -4.56
N ARG A 76 0.42 -0.62 -4.96
CA ARG A 76 -0.47 -1.78 -4.97
C ARG A 76 -0.99 -2.12 -3.58
N ALA A 77 -0.12 -2.14 -2.56
CA ALA A 77 -0.52 -2.43 -1.18
C ALA A 77 -1.60 -1.45 -0.68
N ILE A 78 -1.43 -0.17 -0.98
CA ILE A 78 -2.41 0.87 -0.64
C ILE A 78 -3.74 0.67 -1.40
N ILE A 79 -3.70 0.32 -2.69
CA ILE A 79 -4.91 0.03 -3.47
C ILE A 79 -5.66 -1.16 -2.88
N GLU A 80 -4.96 -2.22 -2.47
CA GLU A 80 -5.57 -3.38 -1.84
C GLU A 80 -6.17 -3.04 -0.47
N GLN A 81 -5.51 -2.16 0.30
CA GLN A 81 -6.07 -1.64 1.54
C GLN A 81 -7.38 -0.87 1.30
N ALA A 82 -7.42 0.00 0.30
CA ALA A 82 -8.63 0.72 -0.08
C ALA A 82 -9.76 -0.24 -0.52
N ARG A 83 -9.43 -1.26 -1.33
CA ARG A 83 -10.37 -2.31 -1.78
C ARG A 83 -10.91 -3.17 -0.63
N ALA A 84 -10.13 -3.33 0.45
CA ALA A 84 -10.59 -3.98 1.68
C ALA A 84 -11.60 -3.12 2.48
N GLY A 85 -11.89 -1.89 2.03
CA GLY A 85 -12.79 -0.95 2.70
C GLY A 85 -12.09 -0.04 3.69
N GLU A 86 -10.77 -0.17 3.85
CA GLU A 86 -9.92 0.64 4.75
C GLU A 86 -9.54 1.97 4.09
N TRP A 87 -10.53 2.68 3.55
CA TRP A 87 -10.34 3.89 2.74
C TRP A 87 -9.56 5.00 3.45
N GLY A 88 -9.82 5.18 4.74
CA GLY A 88 -9.16 6.20 5.56
C GLY A 88 -7.69 5.90 5.79
N ASP A 89 -7.36 4.65 6.09
CA ASP A 89 -5.99 4.21 6.32
C ASP A 89 -5.20 4.21 5.02
N ALA A 90 -5.79 3.75 3.91
CA ALA A 90 -5.18 3.88 2.59
C ALA A 90 -4.90 5.33 2.22
N GLN A 91 -5.84 6.25 2.45
CA GLN A 91 -5.63 7.68 2.20
C GLN A 91 -4.49 8.25 3.06
N ALA A 92 -4.41 7.86 4.34
CA ALA A 92 -3.33 8.27 5.23
C ALA A 92 -1.98 7.73 4.75
N GLU A 93 -1.92 6.48 4.29
CA GLU A 93 -0.70 5.86 3.80
C GLU A 93 -0.17 6.52 2.51
N VAL A 94 -1.06 6.84 1.55
CA VAL A 94 -0.66 7.63 0.36
C VAL A 94 -0.12 8.99 0.77
N ARG A 95 -0.75 9.64 1.75
CA ARG A 95 -0.29 10.93 2.25
C ARG A 95 1.08 10.82 2.90
N ASN A 96 1.34 9.76 3.68
CA ASN A 96 2.65 9.50 4.27
C ASN A 96 3.71 9.34 3.17
N LEU A 97 3.43 8.52 2.16
CA LEU A 97 4.32 8.33 1.00
C LEU A 97 4.68 9.67 0.36
N MET A 98 3.70 10.54 0.08
CA MET A 98 3.95 11.85 -0.51
C MET A 98 4.71 12.80 0.43
N ASN A 99 4.38 12.81 1.73
CA ASN A 99 5.02 13.69 2.71
C ASN A 99 6.51 13.36 2.89
N ASP A 100 6.88 12.08 2.81
CA ASP A 100 8.28 11.64 2.90
C ASP A 100 9.14 12.16 1.72
N GLN A 101 8.50 12.64 0.65
CA GLN A 101 9.19 13.23 -0.51
C GLN A 101 9.40 14.74 -0.36
N VAL A 102 8.74 15.40 0.60
CA VAL A 102 8.88 16.84 0.83
C VAL A 102 10.14 17.07 1.67
N LYS A 103 11.28 17.24 1.02
CA LYS A 103 12.54 17.68 1.65
C LYS A 103 12.62 19.22 1.63
N HIS A 104 12.99 19.83 2.77
CA HIS A 104 13.34 21.25 2.89
C HIS A 104 14.68 21.57 2.22
#